data_AF-A0A7N0SYN3-F1
#
_entry.id   AF-A0A7N0SYN3-F1
#
_cell.length_a   1.000
_cell.length_b   1.000
_cell.length_c   1.000
_cell.angle_alpha   90.00
_cell.angle_beta   90.00
_cell.angle_gamma   90.00
#
_symmetry.space_group_name_H-M   'P 1'
#
loop_
_entity.id
_entity.type
_entity.pdbx_description
1 polymer ?
#
loop_
_entity_poly.entity_id
_entity_poly.type
_entity_poly.pdbx_seq_one_letter_code
_entity_poly.pdbx_strand_id
1 'polypeptide(L)'
;MADAKPFHRTTPKLKTKSKTPSKTPESKFWASFKTHQIPDLISSVTSIAFNPAQPHDFAATFSASLSIFSSKELTLKHTISSPFKDVAYSASYRCDGLLLAASCQSGNIHVLSSAKRTQLRLLKGHTRPVRLAKYPVIDDKVHLFSGGDDALVKYWDVVSESQVLEFRGHKDYVRCGDGSPVSADMFVTGSYDHTVRLWDVRVPNLDSVLEVNHGKPVEDVIFLPSGGLVATAGGNVVKIWDVIGGGKLVHTMESHNKTVTSLCVGKVGRDLGEESDQFRVLSVSLDGYMKVFDYSKSKVTHSMRFPAPLLSIALSPDCKTRAIGTSNGIIYAGKRKVKDDVDSGNVGELVGLGSIEEPHRRVLKPSYFRYFHRGQSGKPSENDYIIMKPKKVKLAEHDRLLKKFRHKEALVSVLSRKDTEQVVAVMEELVARKKLLKCVSNLDIEELGLLLEFLYKNCSKPRYSSLLMGLTNEVLQLRMEEICASEILKAHVRNLKSSVEEEIRIQQAMQEIQGIISPLLRIAGRR
;
A
#
# COMPACT_ATOMS: atom_id res chain seq x y z
N MET A 1 -11.01 42.89 -35.35
CA MET A 1 -11.39 42.19 -34.11
C MET A 1 -10.22 41.29 -33.73
N ALA A 2 -9.46 41.66 -32.69
CA ALA A 2 -8.34 40.84 -32.25
C ALA A 2 -8.87 39.56 -31.58
N ASP A 3 -8.44 38.40 -32.07
CA ASP A 3 -8.79 37.09 -31.52
C ASP A 3 -8.48 37.02 -30.02
N ALA A 4 -9.53 37.03 -29.21
CA ALA A 4 -9.43 36.89 -27.76
C ALA A 4 -9.02 35.45 -27.44
N LYS A 5 -7.73 35.23 -27.18
CA LYS A 5 -7.20 33.94 -26.68
C LYS A 5 -8.06 33.45 -25.50
N PRO A 6 -8.45 32.16 -25.46
CA PRO A 6 -9.22 31.61 -24.35
C PRO A 6 -8.46 31.76 -23.04
N PHE A 7 -9.13 32.28 -22.00
CA PHE A 7 -8.53 32.43 -20.67
C PHE A 7 -8.28 31.06 -20.05
N HIS A 8 -7.01 30.69 -19.90
CA HIS A 8 -6.59 29.49 -19.19
C HIS A 8 -6.51 29.76 -17.68
N ARG A 9 -6.78 28.72 -16.88
CA ARG A 9 -6.64 28.78 -15.42
C ARG A 9 -5.23 29.23 -15.05
N THR A 10 -5.11 30.18 -14.13
CA THR A 10 -3.81 30.62 -13.65
C THR A 10 -3.12 29.46 -12.93
N THR A 11 -1.97 29.05 -13.45
CA THR A 11 -1.12 28.03 -12.85
C THR A 11 0.30 28.58 -12.81
N PRO A 12 1.03 28.43 -11.70
CA PRO A 12 2.38 28.96 -11.60
C PRO A 12 3.26 28.33 -12.67
N LYS A 13 4.10 29.14 -13.34
CA LYS A 13 5.01 28.67 -14.39
C LYS A 13 6.01 27.65 -13.84
N LEU A 14 6.43 27.83 -12.59
CA LEU A 14 7.25 26.89 -11.84
C LEU A 14 6.35 25.95 -11.03
N LYS A 15 6.08 24.75 -11.59
CA LYS A 15 5.44 23.67 -10.83
C LYS A 15 6.32 23.27 -9.66
N THR A 16 5.72 23.11 -8.49
CA THR A 16 6.43 22.64 -7.30
C THR A 16 6.92 21.21 -7.52
N LYS A 17 8.25 21.02 -7.63
CA LYS A 17 8.85 19.73 -7.27
C LYS A 17 8.61 19.57 -5.76
N SER A 18 7.84 18.58 -5.34
CA SER A 18 7.60 18.33 -3.91
C SER A 18 8.95 18.14 -3.19
N LYS A 19 9.12 18.76 -2.01
CA LYS A 19 10.33 18.59 -1.19
C LYS A 19 10.49 17.14 -0.70
N THR A 20 9.39 16.40 -0.62
CA THR A 20 9.40 14.96 -0.46
C THR A 20 9.48 14.30 -1.84
N PRO A 21 10.26 13.21 -2.03
CA PRO A 21 10.15 12.43 -3.24
C PRO A 21 8.67 12.10 -3.43
N SER A 22 8.11 12.47 -4.57
CA SER A 22 6.69 12.21 -4.84
C SER A 22 6.47 10.73 -4.59
N LYS A 23 5.59 10.40 -3.63
CA LYS A 23 5.33 9.00 -3.27
C LYS A 23 5.06 8.25 -4.58
N THR A 24 5.85 7.20 -4.84
CA THR A 24 5.66 6.34 -6.00
C THR A 24 4.19 5.93 -6.04
N PRO A 25 3.61 5.74 -7.22
CA PRO A 25 2.19 5.45 -7.30
C PRO A 25 1.87 4.13 -6.55
N GLU A 26 2.82 3.19 -6.52
CA GLU A 26 2.78 2.00 -5.66
C GLU A 26 2.84 2.34 -4.16
N SER A 27 3.70 3.25 -3.71
CA SER A 27 3.69 3.67 -2.31
C SER A 27 2.36 4.33 -1.92
N LYS A 28 1.66 5.00 -2.86
CA LYS A 28 0.30 5.51 -2.61
C LYS A 28 -0.70 4.37 -2.55
N PHE A 29 -0.57 3.36 -3.41
CA PHE A 29 -1.39 2.14 -3.38
C PHE A 29 -1.28 1.45 -2.01
N TRP A 30 -0.07 1.18 -1.52
CA TRP A 30 0.11 0.49 -0.24
C TRP A 30 -0.25 1.35 0.98
N ALA A 31 -0.09 2.67 0.88
CA ALA A 31 -0.54 3.61 1.91
C ALA A 31 -2.07 3.83 1.91
N SER A 32 -2.79 3.41 0.86
CA SER A 32 -4.25 3.55 0.80
C SER A 32 -5.00 2.58 1.72
N PHE A 33 -4.32 1.52 2.17
CA PHE A 33 -4.82 0.59 3.18
C PHE A 33 -4.84 1.30 4.54
N LYS A 34 -6.01 1.82 4.92
CA LYS A 34 -6.18 2.44 6.24
C LYS A 34 -6.10 1.36 7.30
N THR A 35 -5.14 1.49 8.21
CA THR A 35 -4.95 0.54 9.31
C THR A 35 -5.96 0.80 10.42
N HIS A 36 -6.80 -0.20 10.67
CA HIS A 36 -7.66 -0.32 11.83
C HIS A 36 -7.02 -1.30 12.81
N GLN A 37 -7.01 -0.92 14.08
CA GLN A 37 -6.56 -1.80 15.15
C GLN A 37 -7.78 -2.58 15.63
N ILE A 38 -7.68 -3.90 15.63
CA ILE A 38 -8.64 -4.76 16.30
C ILE A 38 -8.00 -5.13 17.64
N PRO A 39 -8.40 -4.48 18.75
CA PRO A 39 -7.89 -4.78 20.07
C PRO A 39 -8.47 -6.12 20.60
N ASP A 40 -7.97 -6.55 21.76
CA ASP A 40 -8.55 -7.60 22.62
C ASP A 40 -8.22 -9.07 22.31
N LEU A 41 -7.10 -9.38 21.65
CA LEU A 41 -6.59 -10.76 21.70
C LEU A 41 -5.61 -10.89 22.86
N ILE A 42 -5.85 -11.87 23.73
CA ILE A 42 -5.16 -12.04 25.02
C ILE A 42 -3.65 -12.36 24.83
N SER A 43 -3.24 -12.77 23.64
CA SER A 43 -1.89 -13.32 23.38
C SER A 43 -1.41 -13.07 21.95
N SER A 44 -0.14 -13.36 21.69
CA SER A 44 0.51 -13.24 20.38
C SER A 44 -0.25 -13.93 19.27
N VAL A 45 -0.40 -13.25 18.13
CA VAL A 45 -1.08 -13.77 16.94
C VAL A 45 -0.09 -14.57 16.10
N THR A 46 -0.18 -15.89 16.16
CA THR A 46 0.78 -16.83 15.56
C THR A 46 0.61 -16.93 14.05
N SER A 47 -0.61 -17.13 13.56
CA SER A 47 -0.89 -17.25 12.12
C SER A 47 -2.23 -16.64 11.75
N ILE A 48 -2.31 -16.08 10.55
CA ILE A 48 -3.52 -15.52 9.94
C ILE A 48 -3.71 -16.16 8.57
N ALA A 49 -4.92 -16.63 8.28
CA ALA A 49 -5.29 -17.17 6.98
C ALA A 49 -6.61 -16.58 6.50
N PHE A 50 -6.65 -16.15 5.24
CA PHE A 50 -7.88 -15.71 4.60
C PHE A 50 -8.63 -16.88 3.98
N ASN A 51 -9.95 -16.81 4.01
CA ASN A 51 -10.82 -17.72 3.29
C ASN A 51 -10.69 -17.47 1.77
N PRO A 52 -10.35 -18.48 0.96
CA PRO A 52 -10.32 -18.38 -0.49
C PRO A 52 -11.67 -18.02 -1.11
N ALA A 53 -12.78 -18.43 -0.48
CA ALA A 53 -14.13 -18.12 -0.94
C ALA A 53 -14.61 -16.74 -0.46
N GLN A 54 -15.43 -16.06 -1.27
CA GLN A 54 -16.09 -14.81 -0.86
C GLN A 54 -17.03 -15.09 0.34
N PRO A 55 -17.06 -14.26 1.40
CA PRO A 55 -16.61 -12.86 1.50
C PRO A 55 -15.15 -12.64 1.95
N HIS A 56 -14.30 -13.67 1.86
CA HIS A 56 -12.89 -13.65 2.30
C HIS A 56 -12.71 -13.32 3.78
N ASP A 57 -13.55 -13.88 4.66
CA ASP A 57 -13.31 -13.82 6.10
C ASP A 57 -11.93 -14.40 6.45
N PHE A 58 -11.30 -13.92 7.52
CA PHE A 58 -9.98 -14.43 7.91
C PHE A 58 -10.00 -15.03 9.29
N ALA A 59 -9.26 -16.12 9.47
CA ALA A 59 -9.02 -16.76 10.75
C ALA A 59 -7.67 -16.30 11.29
N ALA A 60 -7.62 -15.99 12.59
CA ALA A 60 -6.39 -15.73 13.31
C ALA A 60 -6.27 -16.69 14.50
N THR A 61 -5.06 -17.22 14.70
CA THR A 61 -4.72 -18.09 15.82
C THR A 61 -3.95 -17.30 16.87
N PHE A 62 -4.29 -17.54 18.13
CA PHE A 62 -3.66 -16.91 19.29
C PHE A 62 -3.89 -17.80 20.51
N SER A 63 -2.82 -18.16 21.23
CA SER A 63 -2.88 -19.11 22.35
C SER A 63 -3.71 -20.36 21.98
N ALA A 64 -4.56 -20.86 22.87
CA ALA A 64 -5.46 -22.01 22.65
C ALA A 64 -6.79 -21.62 21.97
N SER A 65 -6.79 -20.65 21.07
CA SER A 65 -8.02 -20.17 20.44
C SER A 65 -7.81 -19.77 18.98
N LEU A 66 -8.88 -19.92 18.20
CA LEU A 66 -8.96 -19.52 16.81
C LEU A 66 -10.16 -18.60 16.63
N SER A 67 -9.92 -17.36 16.22
CA SER A 67 -10.98 -16.38 15.96
C SER A 67 -11.16 -16.14 14.47
N ILE A 68 -12.41 -16.07 14.02
CA ILE A 68 -12.77 -15.73 12.65
C ILE A 68 -13.28 -14.28 12.63
N PHE A 69 -12.74 -13.49 11.71
CA PHE A 69 -13.02 -12.08 11.53
C PHE A 69 -13.68 -11.82 10.16
N SER A 70 -14.61 -10.88 10.15
CA SER A 70 -15.25 -10.40 8.92
C SER A 70 -14.29 -9.53 8.12
N SER A 71 -14.03 -9.85 6.85
CA SER A 71 -13.18 -8.99 6.00
C SER A 71 -13.89 -7.71 5.55
N LYS A 72 -15.24 -7.71 5.49
CA LYS A 72 -16.02 -6.53 5.07
C LYS A 72 -16.01 -5.42 6.13
N GLU A 73 -16.20 -5.80 7.39
CA GLU A 73 -16.39 -4.91 8.54
C GLU A 73 -15.16 -4.85 9.46
N LEU A 74 -14.24 -5.80 9.34
CA LEU A 74 -13.07 -5.96 10.23
C LEU A 74 -13.46 -6.19 11.70
N THR A 75 -14.60 -6.83 11.91
CA THR A 75 -15.14 -7.17 13.23
C THR A 75 -14.94 -8.65 13.54
N LEU A 76 -14.79 -8.98 14.82
CA LEU A 76 -14.77 -10.36 15.30
C LEU A 76 -16.15 -10.99 15.06
N LYS A 77 -16.20 -12.11 14.33
CA LYS A 77 -17.44 -12.91 14.21
C LYS A 77 -17.55 -13.86 15.39
N HIS A 78 -16.61 -14.80 15.49
CA HIS A 78 -16.66 -15.87 16.48
C HIS A 78 -15.26 -16.32 16.90
N THR A 79 -15.17 -16.89 18.10
CA THR A 79 -13.97 -17.52 18.65
C THR A 79 -14.26 -18.98 18.92
N ILE A 80 -13.36 -19.85 18.45
CA ILE A 80 -13.39 -21.30 18.63
C ILE A 80 -12.27 -21.65 19.61
N SER A 81 -12.63 -21.97 20.85
CA SER A 81 -11.70 -22.36 21.92
C SER A 81 -11.88 -23.81 22.36
N SER A 82 -13.09 -24.39 22.20
CA SER A 82 -13.45 -25.69 22.78
C SER A 82 -12.70 -26.93 22.26
N PRO A 83 -12.12 -27.00 21.04
CA PRO A 83 -11.35 -28.17 20.65
C PRO A 83 -9.87 -28.10 21.08
N PHE A 84 -9.38 -26.93 21.48
CA PHE A 84 -7.96 -26.72 21.75
C PHE A 84 -7.68 -26.83 23.26
N LYS A 85 -6.94 -27.86 23.65
CA LYS A 85 -6.41 -27.99 25.01
C LYS A 85 -5.13 -27.17 25.21
N ASP A 86 -4.35 -27.03 24.15
CA ASP A 86 -3.08 -26.30 24.13
C ASP A 86 -3.06 -25.24 23.03
N VAL A 87 -1.92 -24.55 22.89
CA VAL A 87 -1.68 -23.47 21.93
C VAL A 87 -1.87 -23.95 20.48
N ALA A 88 -2.65 -23.19 19.71
CA ALA A 88 -2.83 -23.35 18.27
C ALA A 88 -1.79 -22.50 17.50
N TYR A 89 -1.13 -23.10 16.51
CA TYR A 89 -0.01 -22.46 15.80
C TYR A 89 -0.34 -21.95 14.41
N SER A 90 -0.89 -22.81 13.56
CA SER A 90 -1.24 -22.46 12.19
C SER A 90 -2.72 -22.73 11.95
N ALA A 91 -3.36 -21.81 11.23
CA ALA A 91 -4.66 -22.00 10.62
C ALA A 91 -4.55 -21.99 9.10
N SER A 92 -5.27 -22.86 8.42
CA SER A 92 -5.37 -22.87 6.97
C SER A 92 -6.78 -23.20 6.54
N TYR A 93 -7.34 -22.39 5.65
CA TYR A 93 -8.58 -22.73 4.96
C TYR A 93 -8.31 -23.73 3.84
N ARG A 94 -9.30 -24.57 3.56
CA ARG A 94 -9.36 -25.36 2.33
C ARG A 94 -9.72 -24.46 1.14
N CYS A 95 -9.38 -24.86 -0.08
CA CYS A 95 -9.70 -24.16 -1.32
C CYS A 95 -11.19 -23.75 -1.46
N ASP A 96 -12.13 -24.59 -0.97
CA ASP A 96 -13.57 -24.26 -0.96
C ASP A 96 -14.00 -23.25 0.12
N GLY A 97 -13.16 -23.00 1.12
CA GLY A 97 -13.49 -22.15 2.26
C GLY A 97 -14.38 -22.76 3.34
N LEU A 98 -14.85 -24.00 3.14
CA LEU A 98 -15.78 -24.67 4.06
C LEU A 98 -15.09 -25.32 5.26
N LEU A 99 -13.86 -25.81 5.07
CA LEU A 99 -13.06 -26.45 6.10
C LEU A 99 -11.89 -25.56 6.50
N LEU A 100 -11.53 -25.65 7.76
CA LEU A 100 -10.39 -25.00 8.34
C LEU A 100 -9.57 -26.01 9.15
N ALA A 101 -8.28 -26.11 8.88
CA ALA A 101 -7.34 -26.90 9.66
C ALA A 101 -6.62 -25.99 10.65
N ALA A 102 -6.49 -26.47 11.89
CA ALA A 102 -5.74 -25.81 12.95
C ALA A 102 -4.79 -26.81 13.60
N SER A 103 -3.50 -26.45 13.68
CA SER A 103 -2.46 -27.26 14.31
C SER A 103 -2.23 -26.85 15.77
N CYS A 104 -1.86 -27.81 16.61
CA CYS A 104 -1.76 -27.64 18.05
C CYS A 104 -0.38 -28.06 18.60
N GLN A 105 0.02 -27.48 19.74
CA GLN A 105 1.21 -27.86 20.50
C GLN A 105 1.20 -29.34 20.94
N SER A 106 0.02 -29.94 21.13
CA SER A 106 -0.11 -31.37 21.46
C SER A 106 0.28 -32.33 20.33
N GLY A 107 0.62 -31.82 19.14
CA GLY A 107 0.92 -32.65 17.96
C GLY A 107 -0.32 -33.08 17.16
N ASN A 108 -1.50 -32.62 17.56
CA ASN A 108 -2.76 -32.91 16.88
C ASN A 108 -3.12 -31.81 15.88
N ILE A 109 -3.82 -32.22 14.80
CA ILE A 109 -4.40 -31.28 13.82
C ILE A 109 -5.91 -31.44 13.87
N HIS A 110 -6.60 -30.34 14.16
CA HIS A 110 -8.05 -30.28 14.20
C HIS A 110 -8.58 -29.76 12.86
N VAL A 111 -9.47 -30.52 12.24
CA VAL A 111 -10.20 -30.07 11.05
C VAL A 111 -11.61 -29.66 11.48
N LEU A 112 -11.95 -28.41 11.21
CA LEU A 112 -13.15 -27.74 11.66
C LEU A 112 -14.00 -27.30 10.47
N SER A 113 -15.32 -27.32 10.66
CA SER A 113 -16.23 -26.67 9.70
C SER A 113 -16.29 -25.17 9.98
N SER A 114 -16.03 -24.34 8.97
CA SER A 114 -16.15 -22.88 9.11
C SER A 114 -17.58 -22.43 9.39
N ALA A 115 -18.59 -23.14 8.87
CA ALA A 115 -20.00 -22.80 9.04
C ALA A 115 -20.58 -23.33 10.36
N LYS A 116 -20.38 -24.63 10.63
CA LYS A 116 -20.96 -25.30 11.81
C LYS A 116 -20.14 -25.08 13.08
N ARG A 117 -18.89 -24.64 12.96
CA ARG A 117 -17.97 -24.34 14.08
C ARG A 117 -17.70 -25.54 14.99
N THR A 118 -17.95 -26.73 14.49
CA THR A 118 -17.67 -27.99 15.16
C THR A 118 -16.39 -28.57 14.60
N GLN A 119 -15.65 -29.26 15.48
CA GLN A 119 -14.58 -30.14 15.05
C GLN A 119 -15.21 -31.33 14.31
N LEU A 120 -14.74 -31.60 13.10
CA LEU A 120 -15.19 -32.72 12.29
C LEU A 120 -14.26 -33.92 12.38
N ARG A 121 -12.95 -33.66 12.37
CA ARG A 121 -11.90 -34.70 12.31
C ARG A 121 -10.73 -34.34 13.23
N LEU A 122 -9.99 -35.35 13.66
CA LEU A 122 -8.79 -35.22 14.49
C LEU A 122 -7.65 -36.06 13.91
N LEU A 123 -6.68 -35.41 13.29
CA LEU A 123 -5.51 -36.11 12.74
C LEU A 123 -4.45 -36.23 13.83
N LYS A 124 -4.14 -37.48 14.20
CA LYS A 124 -3.13 -37.82 15.20
C LYS A 124 -1.99 -38.58 14.55
N GLY A 125 -0.76 -38.14 14.80
CA GLY A 125 0.42 -38.91 14.43
C GLY A 125 1.75 -38.19 14.56
N HIS A 126 1.77 -36.87 14.74
CA HIS A 126 2.98 -36.20 15.19
C HIS A 126 3.17 -36.42 16.70
N THR A 127 4.41 -36.66 17.11
CA THR A 127 4.76 -36.86 18.54
C THR A 127 5.08 -35.55 19.25
N ARG A 128 5.40 -34.51 18.46
CA ARG A 128 5.81 -33.19 18.91
C ARG A 128 4.88 -32.11 18.33
N PRO A 129 5.00 -30.85 18.78
CA PRO A 129 4.18 -29.75 18.29
C PRO A 129 4.15 -29.65 16.77
N VAL A 130 2.95 -29.51 16.21
CA VAL A 130 2.77 -29.25 14.77
C VAL A 130 2.67 -27.75 14.59
N ARG A 131 3.59 -27.19 13.81
CA ARG A 131 3.70 -25.73 13.59
C ARG A 131 3.16 -25.34 12.23
N LEU A 132 3.22 -26.26 11.28
CA LEU A 132 2.70 -26.11 9.93
C LEU A 132 1.55 -27.10 9.72
N ALA A 133 0.39 -26.58 9.31
CA ALA A 133 -0.68 -27.38 8.72
C ALA A 133 -1.33 -26.53 7.63
N LYS A 134 -1.30 -27.00 6.38
CA LYS A 134 -1.87 -26.30 5.24
C LYS A 134 -2.58 -27.25 4.29
N TYR A 135 -3.66 -26.72 3.69
CA TYR A 135 -4.29 -27.35 2.54
C TYR A 135 -3.56 -26.96 1.26
N PRO A 136 -3.50 -27.84 0.25
CA PRO A 136 -3.13 -27.46 -1.10
C PRO A 136 -4.03 -26.33 -1.63
N VAL A 137 -3.44 -25.43 -2.42
CA VAL A 137 -4.15 -24.24 -2.94
C VAL A 137 -5.07 -24.61 -4.11
N ILE A 138 -4.71 -25.61 -4.90
CA ILE A 138 -5.42 -26.05 -6.12
C ILE A 138 -6.19 -27.34 -5.86
N ASP A 139 -7.45 -27.35 -6.31
CA ASP A 139 -8.52 -28.37 -6.52
C ASP A 139 -8.57 -29.67 -5.69
N ASP A 140 -7.50 -30.03 -4.99
CA ASP A 140 -7.48 -31.09 -4.02
C ASP A 140 -8.16 -30.64 -2.72
N LYS A 141 -9.25 -31.34 -2.41
CA LYS A 141 -10.12 -31.08 -1.26
C LYS A 141 -9.95 -32.13 -0.17
N VAL A 142 -9.13 -33.14 -0.43
CA VAL A 142 -9.05 -34.37 0.33
C VAL A 142 -7.80 -34.37 1.19
N HIS A 143 -6.68 -33.87 0.67
CA HIS A 143 -5.42 -33.98 1.37
C HIS A 143 -5.00 -32.72 2.13
N LEU A 144 -4.11 -32.93 3.10
CA LEU A 144 -3.50 -31.90 3.93
C LEU A 144 -2.05 -32.30 4.21
N PHE A 145 -1.13 -31.34 4.22
CA PHE A 145 0.24 -31.59 4.68
C PHE A 145 0.53 -30.85 5.97
N SER A 146 1.39 -31.43 6.79
CA SER A 146 1.81 -30.87 8.07
C SER A 146 3.30 -31.05 8.35
N GLY A 147 3.86 -30.09 9.08
CA GLY A 147 5.24 -30.11 9.53
C GLY A 147 5.32 -29.94 11.05
N GLY A 148 6.09 -30.81 11.69
CA GLY A 148 6.25 -30.86 13.13
C GLY A 148 7.66 -30.53 13.62
N ASP A 149 7.76 -30.26 14.93
CA ASP A 149 9.02 -30.19 15.68
C ASP A 149 9.67 -31.58 15.87
N ASP A 150 9.10 -32.64 15.30
CA ASP A 150 9.71 -33.97 15.13
C ASP A 150 10.58 -34.08 13.88
N ALA A 151 10.78 -32.99 13.15
CA ALA A 151 11.50 -32.92 11.87
C ALA A 151 10.84 -33.76 10.75
N LEU A 152 9.60 -34.19 10.94
CA LEU A 152 8.83 -34.96 9.97
C LEU A 152 7.85 -34.06 9.24
N VAL A 153 7.67 -34.35 7.96
CA VAL A 153 6.58 -33.79 7.16
C VAL A 153 5.63 -34.92 6.81
N LYS A 154 4.34 -34.75 7.13
CA LYS A 154 3.32 -35.78 6.92
C LYS A 154 2.27 -35.31 5.93
N TYR A 155 1.81 -36.23 5.09
CA TYR A 155 0.70 -36.03 4.16
C TYR A 155 -0.49 -36.86 4.62
N TRP A 156 -1.64 -36.22 4.73
CA TRP A 156 -2.84 -36.76 5.34
C TRP A 156 -3.97 -36.83 4.34
N ASP A 157 -4.78 -37.88 4.45
CA ASP A 157 -6.12 -37.93 3.88
C ASP A 157 -7.12 -37.50 4.96
N VAL A 158 -7.80 -36.38 4.74
CA VAL A 158 -8.76 -35.81 5.70
C VAL A 158 -10.03 -36.64 5.80
N VAL A 159 -10.38 -37.41 4.76
CA VAL A 159 -11.59 -38.24 4.74
C VAL A 159 -11.39 -39.48 5.61
N SER A 160 -10.26 -40.16 5.40
CA SER A 160 -9.88 -41.39 6.10
C SER A 160 -9.24 -41.18 7.48
N GLU A 161 -8.91 -39.93 7.83
CA GLU A 161 -8.13 -39.55 9.03
C GLU A 161 -6.75 -40.22 9.15
N SER A 162 -6.25 -40.79 8.06
CA SER A 162 -5.01 -41.54 8.02
C SER A 162 -3.85 -40.70 7.46
N GLN A 163 -2.64 -40.97 7.96
CA GLN A 163 -1.42 -40.51 7.32
C GLN A 163 -1.17 -41.39 6.08
N VAL A 164 -1.04 -40.77 4.91
CA VAL A 164 -0.79 -41.44 3.64
C VAL A 164 0.72 -41.59 3.43
N LEU A 165 1.47 -40.49 3.58
CA LEU A 165 2.92 -40.45 3.38
C LEU A 165 3.63 -39.77 4.55
N GLU A 166 4.86 -40.20 4.79
CA GLU A 166 5.79 -39.58 5.75
C GLU A 166 7.10 -39.26 5.02
N PHE A 167 7.41 -37.98 4.92
CA PHE A 167 8.63 -37.48 4.29
C PHE A 167 9.70 -37.27 5.36
N ARG A 168 10.86 -37.90 5.15
CA ARG A 168 12.03 -37.82 6.01
C ARG A 168 13.15 -37.12 5.25
N GLY A 169 13.81 -36.16 5.90
CA GLY A 169 14.93 -35.47 5.27
C GLY A 169 15.39 -34.23 6.03
N HIS A 170 14.46 -33.51 6.66
CA HIS A 170 14.81 -32.44 7.56
C HIS A 170 15.52 -32.96 8.81
N LYS A 171 16.52 -32.21 9.28
CA LYS A 171 17.33 -32.58 10.45
C LYS A 171 16.88 -31.90 11.73
N ASP A 172 16.06 -30.86 11.60
CA ASP A 172 15.56 -30.03 12.70
C ASP A 172 14.11 -29.62 12.45
N TYR A 173 13.54 -28.83 13.36
CA TYR A 173 12.13 -28.43 13.39
C TYR A 173 11.62 -27.85 12.07
N VAL A 174 10.52 -28.42 11.56
CA VAL A 174 9.83 -27.91 10.37
C VAL A 174 8.76 -26.91 10.81
N ARG A 175 8.96 -25.63 10.48
CA ARG A 175 8.12 -24.53 10.98
C ARG A 175 7.20 -23.91 9.93
N CYS A 176 7.58 -23.97 8.67
CA CYS A 176 6.85 -23.29 7.60
C CYS A 176 6.81 -24.13 6.33
N GLY A 177 5.88 -23.78 5.46
CA GLY A 177 5.70 -24.44 4.18
C GLY A 177 4.48 -23.93 3.44
N ASP A 178 4.46 -24.21 2.14
CA ASP A 178 3.43 -23.72 1.23
C ASP A 178 3.20 -24.72 0.09
N GLY A 179 1.95 -24.79 -0.37
CA GLY A 179 1.56 -25.63 -1.50
C GLY A 179 1.86 -24.92 -2.82
N SER A 180 2.24 -25.69 -3.84
CA SER A 180 2.44 -25.12 -5.18
C SER A 180 1.12 -24.59 -5.74
N PRO A 181 1.12 -23.38 -6.34
CA PRO A 181 -0.04 -22.81 -7.01
C PRO A 181 -0.22 -23.35 -8.43
N VAL A 182 0.51 -24.39 -8.83
CA VAL A 182 0.39 -25.02 -10.17
C VAL A 182 0.02 -26.50 -10.05
N SER A 183 0.47 -27.18 -9.00
CA SER A 183 0.20 -28.60 -8.77
C SER A 183 -0.17 -28.83 -7.31
N ALA A 184 -1.23 -29.60 -7.06
CA ALA A 184 -1.65 -29.95 -5.70
C ALA A 184 -0.66 -30.90 -5.00
N ASP A 185 0.07 -31.70 -5.78
CA ASP A 185 0.97 -32.76 -5.29
C ASP A 185 2.37 -32.24 -4.90
N MET A 186 2.66 -30.97 -5.20
CA MET A 186 3.93 -30.34 -4.90
C MET A 186 3.79 -29.33 -3.77
N PHE A 187 4.69 -29.41 -2.79
CA PHE A 187 4.75 -28.45 -1.69
C PHE A 187 6.19 -28.24 -1.23
N VAL A 188 6.43 -27.10 -0.60
CA VAL A 188 7.74 -26.72 -0.07
C VAL A 188 7.66 -26.61 1.44
N THR A 189 8.71 -27.07 2.12
CA THR A 189 8.86 -26.91 3.56
C THR A 189 10.18 -26.24 3.91
N GLY A 190 10.15 -25.39 4.93
CA GLY A 190 11.32 -24.75 5.52
C GLY A 190 11.57 -25.25 6.93
N SER A 191 12.83 -25.52 7.24
CA SER A 191 13.27 -26.00 8.55
C SER A 191 14.32 -25.09 9.18
N TYR A 192 14.46 -25.22 10.49
CA TYR A 192 15.52 -24.60 11.25
C TYR A 192 16.91 -25.19 10.96
N ASP A 193 16.99 -26.32 10.25
CA ASP A 193 18.24 -26.88 9.70
C ASP A 193 18.86 -26.04 8.57
N HIS A 194 18.28 -24.86 8.29
CA HIS A 194 18.68 -23.89 7.27
C HIS A 194 18.37 -24.32 5.83
N THR A 195 17.67 -25.44 5.66
CA THR A 195 17.30 -25.99 4.37
C THR A 195 15.82 -25.75 4.07
N VAL A 196 15.56 -25.57 2.77
CA VAL A 196 14.22 -25.54 2.20
C VAL A 196 14.14 -26.69 1.22
N ARG A 197 13.14 -27.55 1.40
CA ARG A 197 12.95 -28.77 0.61
C ARG A 197 11.66 -28.70 -0.17
N LEU A 198 11.72 -29.07 -1.45
CA LEU A 198 10.56 -29.29 -2.31
C LEU A 198 10.24 -30.78 -2.34
N TRP A 199 8.97 -31.09 -2.16
CA TRP A 199 8.45 -32.45 -2.17
C TRP A 199 7.44 -32.62 -3.30
N ASP A 200 7.42 -33.81 -3.89
CA ASP A 200 6.41 -34.25 -4.85
C ASP A 200 5.85 -35.58 -4.35
N VAL A 201 4.55 -35.60 -4.07
CA VAL A 201 3.80 -36.76 -3.52
C VAL A 201 3.85 -37.96 -4.47
N ARG A 202 4.06 -37.73 -5.78
CA ARG A 202 4.06 -38.79 -6.80
C ARG A 202 5.40 -39.54 -6.88
N VAL A 203 6.45 -39.00 -6.26
CA VAL A 203 7.78 -39.64 -6.29
C VAL A 203 7.81 -40.75 -5.23
N PRO A 204 8.01 -42.02 -5.63
CA PRO A 204 7.84 -43.16 -4.73
C PRO A 204 8.91 -43.24 -3.63
N ASN A 205 10.07 -42.63 -3.84
CA ASN A 205 11.18 -42.70 -2.90
C ASN A 205 11.03 -41.77 -1.69
N LEU A 206 10.02 -40.87 -1.68
CA LEU A 206 9.77 -39.91 -0.60
C LEU A 206 10.97 -39.01 -0.26
N ASP A 207 11.96 -38.94 -1.16
CA ASP A 207 13.08 -38.02 -1.09
C ASP A 207 12.67 -36.63 -1.58
N SER A 208 13.36 -35.59 -1.10
CA SER A 208 13.13 -34.23 -1.57
C SER A 208 13.60 -34.07 -3.01
N VAL A 209 12.73 -33.56 -3.87
CA VAL A 209 13.02 -33.29 -5.29
C VAL A 209 14.11 -32.23 -5.44
N LEU A 210 14.09 -31.23 -4.57
CA LEU A 210 15.05 -30.14 -4.54
C LEU A 210 15.34 -29.76 -3.10
N GLU A 211 16.61 -29.55 -2.79
CA GLU A 211 17.08 -29.04 -1.51
C GLU A 211 17.88 -27.75 -1.75
N VAL A 212 17.50 -26.69 -1.04
CA VAL A 212 18.13 -25.38 -1.14
C VAL A 212 18.60 -24.93 0.23
N ASN A 213 19.83 -24.42 0.32
CA ASN A 213 20.38 -23.92 1.57
C ASN A 213 20.22 -22.39 1.69
N HIS A 214 19.44 -21.94 2.68
CA HIS A 214 19.22 -20.53 2.97
C HIS A 214 20.39 -19.92 3.79
N GLY A 215 21.09 -20.73 4.59
CA GLY A 215 22.22 -20.34 5.43
C GLY A 215 21.85 -19.71 6.78
N LYS A 216 20.55 -19.62 7.09
CA LYS A 216 19.99 -19.18 8.38
C LYS A 216 18.72 -19.99 8.68
N PRO A 217 18.26 -20.07 9.94
CA PRO A 217 16.98 -20.70 10.27
C PRO A 217 15.84 -20.08 9.45
N VAL A 218 15.04 -20.93 8.81
CA VAL A 218 13.96 -20.51 7.92
C VAL A 218 12.68 -20.35 8.73
N GLU A 219 12.12 -19.14 8.74
CA GLU A 219 10.91 -18.80 9.48
C GLU A 219 9.65 -18.92 8.62
N ASP A 220 9.72 -18.54 7.33
CA ASP A 220 8.59 -18.64 6.41
C ASP A 220 9.04 -18.94 4.98
N VAL A 221 8.17 -19.63 4.24
CA VAL A 221 8.38 -19.97 2.82
C VAL A 221 7.05 -19.86 2.08
N ILE A 222 7.09 -19.23 0.91
CA ILE A 222 5.90 -19.05 0.06
C ILE A 222 6.24 -19.30 -1.40
N PHE A 223 5.27 -19.86 -2.13
CA PHE A 223 5.33 -19.88 -3.59
C PHE A 223 4.92 -18.53 -4.17
N LEU A 224 5.60 -18.12 -5.25
CA LEU A 224 5.08 -17.04 -6.09
C LEU A 224 3.97 -17.57 -6.99
N PRO A 225 3.00 -16.74 -7.41
CA PRO A 225 1.81 -17.20 -8.13
C PRO A 225 2.07 -17.83 -9.50
N SER A 226 3.26 -17.62 -10.08
CA SER A 226 3.68 -18.30 -11.31
C SER A 226 4.09 -19.77 -11.08
N GLY A 227 4.27 -20.19 -9.82
CA GLY A 227 4.71 -21.55 -9.43
C GLY A 227 6.19 -21.84 -9.69
N GLY A 228 6.88 -21.04 -10.51
CA GLY A 228 8.29 -21.27 -10.83
C GLY A 228 9.29 -20.72 -9.82
N LEU A 229 8.87 -19.79 -8.97
CA LEU A 229 9.72 -19.10 -8.01
C LEU A 229 9.23 -19.31 -6.58
N VAL A 230 10.15 -19.46 -5.64
CA VAL A 230 9.89 -19.59 -4.20
C VAL A 230 10.61 -18.49 -3.45
N ALA A 231 9.91 -17.81 -2.53
CA ALA A 231 10.51 -16.83 -1.64
C ALA A 231 10.67 -17.44 -0.23
N THR A 232 11.87 -17.34 0.32
CA THR A 232 12.23 -17.87 1.64
C THR A 232 12.64 -16.73 2.57
N ALA A 233 12.12 -16.73 3.78
CA ALA A 233 12.51 -15.81 4.85
C ALA A 233 13.28 -16.57 5.91
N GLY A 234 14.48 -16.08 6.23
CA GLY A 234 15.27 -16.65 7.31
C GLY A 234 16.29 -15.66 7.84
N GLY A 235 16.35 -15.55 9.16
CA GLY A 235 17.03 -14.42 9.81
C GLY A 235 16.51 -13.09 9.26
N ASN A 236 17.40 -12.15 8.98
CA ASN A 236 17.07 -10.82 8.46
C ASN A 236 16.97 -10.74 6.92
N VAL A 237 17.08 -11.88 6.23
CA VAL A 237 17.21 -11.94 4.77
C VAL A 237 16.01 -12.66 4.15
N VAL A 238 15.51 -12.10 3.05
CA VAL A 238 14.57 -12.79 2.16
C VAL A 238 15.30 -13.17 0.88
N LYS A 239 15.24 -14.44 0.49
CA LYS A 239 15.84 -14.95 -0.76
C LYS A 239 14.75 -15.42 -1.70
N ILE A 240 14.97 -15.25 -3.00
CA ILE A 240 14.08 -15.75 -4.06
C ILE A 240 14.86 -16.77 -4.88
N TRP A 241 14.28 -17.96 -5.02
CA TRP A 241 14.86 -19.11 -5.68
C TRP A 241 14.05 -19.48 -6.91
N ASP A 242 14.74 -19.87 -7.96
CA ASP A 242 14.15 -20.43 -9.16
C ASP A 242 14.10 -21.96 -9.04
N VAL A 243 12.88 -22.48 -8.90
CA VAL A 243 12.63 -23.92 -8.76
C VAL A 243 12.78 -24.63 -10.09
N ILE A 244 12.37 -24.00 -11.19
CA ILE A 244 12.47 -24.58 -12.54
C ILE A 244 13.93 -24.65 -12.97
N GLY A 245 14.72 -23.64 -12.61
CA GLY A 245 16.16 -23.57 -12.85
C GLY A 245 17.03 -24.47 -11.97
N GLY A 246 16.42 -25.36 -11.16
CA GLY A 246 17.14 -26.30 -10.29
C GLY A 246 17.61 -25.70 -8.95
N GLY A 247 16.87 -24.72 -8.40
CA GLY A 247 17.18 -24.10 -7.11
C GLY A 247 18.19 -22.96 -7.17
N LYS A 248 18.31 -22.28 -8.31
CA LYS A 248 19.24 -21.15 -8.45
C LYS A 248 18.75 -19.95 -7.64
N LEU A 249 19.67 -19.29 -6.94
CA LEU A 249 19.40 -18.05 -6.23
C LEU A 249 19.25 -16.91 -7.25
N VAL A 250 18.06 -16.32 -7.31
CA VAL A 250 17.79 -15.18 -8.21
C VAL A 250 18.13 -13.88 -7.48
N HIS A 251 17.56 -13.68 -6.29
CA HIS A 251 17.70 -12.43 -5.54
C HIS A 251 17.86 -12.67 -4.04
N THR A 252 18.66 -11.80 -3.41
CA THR A 252 18.84 -11.74 -1.95
C THR A 252 18.50 -10.34 -1.46
N MET A 253 17.68 -10.26 -0.42
CA MET A 253 17.19 -9.01 0.13
C MET A 253 17.54 -8.88 1.61
N GLU A 254 18.48 -8.00 1.91
CA GLU A 254 18.90 -7.68 3.28
C GLU A 254 18.33 -6.32 3.66
N SER A 255 17.02 -6.27 3.92
CA SER A 255 16.36 -5.02 4.24
C SER A 255 15.97 -4.90 5.71
N HIS A 256 15.77 -6.00 6.43
CA HIS A 256 15.34 -5.97 7.83
C HIS A 256 16.54 -6.00 8.78
N ASN A 257 16.37 -5.51 10.01
CA ASN A 257 17.41 -5.51 11.02
C ASN A 257 17.32 -6.76 11.90
N LYS A 258 16.11 -7.16 12.29
CA LYS A 258 15.79 -8.41 12.99
C LYS A 258 15.22 -9.46 12.02
N THR A 259 14.83 -10.59 12.60
CA THR A 259 14.30 -11.72 11.85
C THR A 259 12.97 -11.39 11.17
N VAL A 260 12.86 -11.84 9.91
CA VAL A 260 11.64 -11.82 9.12
C VAL A 260 10.81 -13.00 9.56
N THR A 261 9.59 -12.75 10.04
CA THR A 261 8.75 -13.77 10.65
C THR A 261 7.76 -14.39 9.67
N SER A 262 7.26 -13.59 8.71
CA SER A 262 6.27 -14.06 7.76
C SER A 262 6.36 -13.31 6.43
N LEU A 263 6.00 -14.03 5.36
CA LEU A 263 5.92 -13.59 3.98
C LEU A 263 4.50 -13.72 3.46
N CYS A 264 4.12 -12.84 2.54
CA CYS A 264 2.85 -12.93 1.82
C CYS A 264 3.01 -12.37 0.41
N VAL A 265 2.31 -12.95 -0.56
CA VAL A 265 2.23 -12.38 -1.91
C VAL A 265 1.06 -11.41 -2.00
N GLY A 266 1.30 -10.24 -2.55
CA GLY A 266 0.27 -9.28 -2.90
C GLY A 266 0.22 -9.00 -4.38
N LYS A 267 -1.00 -8.93 -4.92
CA LYS A 267 -1.25 -8.49 -6.30
C LYS A 267 -1.43 -6.98 -6.32
N VAL A 268 -0.61 -6.31 -7.09
CA VAL A 268 -0.76 -4.89 -7.39
C VAL A 268 -1.69 -4.81 -8.60
N GLY A 269 -2.92 -4.32 -8.37
CA GLY A 269 -3.95 -4.27 -9.40
C GLY A 269 -3.59 -3.35 -10.57
N ARG A 270 -4.31 -3.52 -11.69
CA ARG A 270 -4.18 -2.76 -12.95
C ARG A 270 -4.36 -1.23 -12.82
N ASP A 271 -4.77 -0.74 -11.65
CA ASP A 271 -4.98 0.68 -11.32
C ASP A 271 -3.72 1.56 -11.49
N LEU A 272 -2.56 0.93 -11.66
CA LEU A 272 -1.27 1.58 -11.84
C LEU A 272 -0.83 1.76 -13.30
N GLY A 273 -1.68 1.33 -14.26
CA GLY A 273 -1.49 1.60 -15.69
C GLY A 273 -0.71 0.54 -16.46
N GLU A 274 -0.42 -0.60 -15.85
CA GLU A 274 0.21 -1.75 -16.52
C GLU A 274 -0.85 -2.84 -16.76
N GLU A 275 -0.90 -3.37 -17.98
CA GLU A 275 -1.94 -4.31 -18.44
C GLU A 275 -1.87 -5.69 -17.76
N SER A 276 -0.70 -6.04 -17.20
CA SER A 276 -0.43 -7.31 -16.54
C SER A 276 -0.55 -7.21 -15.01
N ASP A 277 -1.13 -8.24 -14.40
CA ASP A 277 -1.17 -8.39 -12.95
C ASP A 277 0.24 -8.61 -12.39
N GLN A 278 0.78 -7.60 -11.69
CA GLN A 278 2.10 -7.71 -11.08
C GLN A 278 1.99 -8.14 -9.63
N PHE A 279 2.84 -9.09 -9.26
CA PHE A 279 2.92 -9.59 -7.89
C PHE A 279 4.08 -8.93 -7.13
N ARG A 280 3.90 -8.77 -5.83
CA ARG A 280 4.89 -8.24 -4.90
C ARG A 280 5.00 -9.16 -3.71
N VAL A 281 6.20 -9.27 -3.17
CA VAL A 281 6.43 -10.00 -1.92
C VAL A 281 6.36 -9.00 -0.78
N LEU A 282 5.46 -9.24 0.16
CA LEU A 282 5.40 -8.54 1.43
C LEU A 282 6.19 -9.34 2.45
N SER A 283 7.07 -8.66 3.17
CA SER A 283 7.87 -9.23 4.25
C SER A 283 7.62 -8.45 5.53
N VAL A 284 7.49 -9.20 6.62
CA VAL A 284 7.16 -8.69 7.94
C VAL A 284 8.19 -9.18 8.95
N SER A 285 8.63 -8.30 9.84
CA SER A 285 9.72 -8.58 10.78
C SER A 285 9.40 -8.20 12.22
N LEU A 286 10.17 -8.80 13.13
CA LEU A 286 10.18 -8.45 14.55
C LEU A 286 10.65 -7.00 14.83
N ASP A 287 11.12 -6.27 13.83
CA ASP A 287 11.44 -4.84 13.96
C ASP A 287 10.20 -3.94 13.98
N GLY A 288 9.01 -4.51 13.71
CA GLY A 288 7.80 -3.72 13.51
C GLY A 288 7.69 -3.16 12.10
N TYR A 289 8.47 -3.64 11.13
CA TYR A 289 8.41 -3.17 9.74
C TYR A 289 7.70 -4.17 8.84
N MET A 290 6.82 -3.63 8.00
CA MET A 290 6.30 -4.29 6.81
C MET A 290 6.97 -3.66 5.59
N LYS A 291 7.64 -4.47 4.78
CA LYS A 291 8.29 -4.03 3.54
C LYS A 291 7.70 -4.77 2.36
N VAL A 292 7.41 -4.01 1.31
CA VAL A 292 6.92 -4.53 0.03
C VAL A 292 8.04 -4.49 -0.99
N PHE A 293 8.24 -5.61 -1.67
CA PHE A 293 9.31 -5.80 -2.61
C PHE A 293 8.79 -6.12 -4.00
N ASP A 294 9.36 -5.42 -4.98
CA ASP A 294 9.25 -5.75 -6.39
C ASP A 294 10.46 -6.61 -6.77
N TYR A 295 10.19 -7.88 -7.06
CA TYR A 295 11.23 -8.83 -7.45
C TYR A 295 11.71 -8.63 -8.89
N SER A 296 10.91 -8.02 -9.77
CA SER A 296 11.35 -7.72 -11.14
C SER A 296 12.38 -6.59 -11.16
N LYS A 297 12.21 -5.59 -10.30
CA LYS A 297 13.14 -4.44 -10.18
C LYS A 297 14.17 -4.59 -9.07
N SER A 298 14.09 -5.68 -8.31
CA SER A 298 14.90 -5.93 -7.11
C SER A 298 14.95 -4.74 -6.14
N LYS A 299 13.80 -4.09 -5.91
CA LYS A 299 13.72 -2.88 -5.09
C LYS A 299 12.58 -2.94 -4.09
N VAL A 300 12.85 -2.43 -2.89
CA VAL A 300 11.81 -2.16 -1.90
C VAL A 300 10.98 -0.97 -2.36
N THR A 301 9.70 -1.21 -2.64
CA THR A 301 8.76 -0.21 -3.18
C THR A 301 8.10 0.60 -2.08
N HIS A 302 7.78 -0.06 -0.97
CA HIS A 302 7.11 0.55 0.16
C HIS A 302 7.60 -0.03 1.49
N SER A 303 7.66 0.82 2.51
CA SER A 303 8.00 0.44 3.88
C SER A 303 7.04 1.13 4.83
N MET A 304 6.46 0.37 5.74
CA MET A 304 5.52 0.84 6.75
C MET A 304 5.98 0.36 8.13
N ARG A 305 5.94 1.26 9.12
CA ARG A 305 6.32 0.96 10.51
C ARG A 305 5.06 0.82 11.36
N PHE A 306 5.07 -0.20 12.20
CA PHE A 306 4.09 -0.49 13.24
C PHE A 306 4.77 -0.36 14.62
N PRO A 307 4.02 -0.03 15.68
CA PRO A 307 4.59 0.18 17.00
C PRO A 307 4.99 -1.14 17.70
N ALA A 308 4.29 -2.23 17.40
CA ALA A 308 4.56 -3.56 17.95
C ALA A 308 5.33 -4.44 16.95
N PRO A 309 6.12 -5.43 17.43
CA PRO A 309 6.77 -6.38 16.56
C PRO A 309 5.73 -7.29 15.92
N LEU A 310 5.95 -7.61 14.65
CA LEU A 310 4.98 -8.29 13.81
C LEU A 310 5.36 -9.77 13.69
N LEU A 311 4.36 -10.65 13.69
CA LEU A 311 4.55 -12.10 13.64
C LEU A 311 4.01 -12.69 12.35
N SER A 312 2.77 -12.35 11.98
CA SER A 312 2.08 -12.93 10.83
C SER A 312 1.53 -11.84 9.92
N ILE A 313 1.51 -12.11 8.62
CA ILE A 313 0.86 -11.26 7.63
C ILE A 313 0.04 -12.11 6.67
N ALA A 314 -1.14 -11.62 6.34
CA ALA A 314 -1.94 -12.20 5.29
C ALA A 314 -2.66 -11.10 4.50
N LEU A 315 -2.92 -11.41 3.23
CA LEU A 315 -3.67 -10.57 2.32
C LEU A 315 -4.84 -11.37 1.79
N SER A 316 -5.98 -10.72 1.59
CA SER A 316 -7.13 -11.35 0.95
C SER A 316 -6.79 -11.74 -0.50
N PRO A 317 -7.37 -12.82 -1.05
CA PRO A 317 -7.14 -13.23 -2.44
C PRO A 317 -7.42 -12.12 -3.47
N ASP A 318 -8.37 -11.23 -3.19
CA ASP A 318 -8.72 -10.06 -4.00
C ASP A 318 -7.84 -8.82 -3.72
N CYS A 319 -6.88 -8.92 -2.79
CA CYS A 319 -5.94 -7.88 -2.39
C CYS A 319 -6.59 -6.58 -1.88
N LYS A 320 -7.84 -6.64 -1.40
CA LYS A 320 -8.57 -5.49 -0.84
C LYS A 320 -8.37 -5.33 0.66
N THR A 321 -8.17 -6.44 1.37
CA THR A 321 -8.03 -6.48 2.82
C THR A 321 -6.68 -7.07 3.19
N ARG A 322 -5.98 -6.44 4.11
CA ARG A 322 -4.73 -6.93 4.70
C ARG A 322 -4.93 -7.13 6.20
N ALA A 323 -4.37 -8.17 6.78
CA ALA A 323 -4.32 -8.37 8.22
C ALA A 323 -2.88 -8.69 8.65
N ILE A 324 -2.43 -8.07 9.73
CA ILE A 324 -1.09 -8.25 10.29
C ILE A 324 -1.25 -8.54 11.78
N GLY A 325 -0.70 -9.67 12.23
CA GLY A 325 -0.68 -10.09 13.61
C GLY A 325 0.60 -9.63 14.32
N THR A 326 0.47 -9.26 15.58
CA THR A 326 1.60 -8.80 16.42
C THR A 326 1.84 -9.76 17.60
N SER A 327 3.01 -9.64 18.24
CA SER A 327 3.30 -10.39 19.46
C SER A 327 2.42 -10.01 20.64
N ASN A 328 1.86 -8.80 20.64
CA ASN A 328 1.10 -8.26 21.76
C ASN A 328 -0.41 -8.54 21.65
N GLY A 329 -0.83 -9.37 20.69
CA GLY A 329 -2.26 -9.69 20.50
C GLY A 329 -3.07 -8.60 19.81
N ILE A 330 -2.42 -7.66 19.13
CA ILE A 330 -3.11 -6.66 18.30
C ILE A 330 -3.08 -7.14 16.84
N ILE A 331 -4.23 -7.13 16.18
CA ILE A 331 -4.31 -7.30 14.72
C ILE A 331 -4.47 -5.93 14.07
N TYR A 332 -3.53 -5.59 13.19
CA TYR A 332 -3.64 -4.45 12.29
C TYR A 332 -4.30 -4.91 11.00
N ALA A 333 -5.61 -4.69 10.88
CA ALA A 333 -6.36 -4.97 9.66
C ALA A 333 -6.56 -3.69 8.86
N GLY A 334 -6.41 -3.73 7.55
CA GLY A 334 -6.62 -2.57 6.70
C GLY A 334 -7.37 -2.90 5.45
N LYS A 335 -8.39 -2.09 5.16
CA LYS A 335 -9.19 -2.20 3.94
C LYS A 335 -8.84 -1.08 2.99
N ARG A 336 -8.60 -1.43 1.74
CA ARG A 336 -8.50 -0.47 0.65
C ARG A 336 -9.93 -0.11 0.21
N LYS A 337 -10.27 1.18 0.33
CA LYS A 337 -11.42 1.71 -0.41
C LYS A 337 -10.98 1.80 -1.86
N VAL A 338 -11.34 0.80 -2.67
CA VAL A 338 -11.41 1.02 -4.10
C VAL A 338 -12.41 2.15 -4.24
N LYS A 339 -11.98 3.25 -4.87
CA LYS A 339 -12.93 4.24 -5.35
C LYS A 339 -13.63 3.46 -6.42
N ASP A 340 -14.80 2.90 -6.11
CA ASP A 340 -15.57 2.16 -7.10
C ASP A 340 -15.71 3.14 -8.27
N ASP A 341 -14.94 2.89 -9.32
CA ASP A 341 -15.38 3.25 -10.64
C ASP A 341 -16.80 2.70 -10.73
N VAL A 342 -17.70 3.54 -11.21
CA VAL A 342 -19.15 3.43 -11.10
C VAL A 342 -19.68 2.17 -11.81
N ASP A 343 -19.32 0.98 -11.35
CA ASP A 343 -19.44 -0.25 -12.12
C ASP A 343 -19.24 -1.56 -11.34
N SER A 344 -19.55 -1.60 -10.03
CA SER A 344 -19.81 -2.88 -9.37
C SER A 344 -21.03 -2.76 -8.45
N GLY A 345 -22.14 -3.32 -8.92
CA GLY A 345 -23.42 -3.36 -8.22
C GLY A 345 -23.32 -4.00 -6.84
N ASN A 346 -23.91 -3.33 -5.86
CA ASN A 346 -24.20 -3.91 -4.55
C ASN A 346 -25.27 -4.99 -4.72
N VAL A 347 -24.88 -6.25 -4.52
CA VAL A 347 -25.84 -7.35 -4.30
C VAL A 347 -25.99 -7.50 -2.79
N GLY A 348 -27.10 -6.99 -2.26
CA GLY A 348 -27.63 -7.43 -0.98
C GLY A 348 -28.49 -8.66 -1.24
N GLU A 349 -28.10 -9.79 -0.66
CA GLU A 349 -28.89 -11.03 -0.67
C GLU A 349 -30.21 -10.81 0.08
N LEU A 350 -31.33 -11.09 -0.60
CA LEU A 350 -32.56 -11.54 0.05
C LEU A 350 -33.01 -12.81 -0.69
N VAL A 351 -33.22 -13.84 0.12
CA VAL A 351 -33.45 -15.25 -0.25
C VAL A 351 -34.79 -15.46 -0.97
N GLY A 352 -34.81 -16.31 -2.01
CA GLY A 352 -35.98 -17.14 -2.33
C GLY A 352 -36.41 -17.23 -3.80
N LEU A 353 -36.30 -18.46 -4.34
CA LEU A 353 -36.93 -19.02 -5.56
C LEU A 353 -36.42 -18.56 -6.94
N GLY A 354 -36.08 -19.54 -7.77
CA GLY A 354 -35.35 -19.36 -9.02
C GLY A 354 -36.09 -18.63 -10.15
N SER A 355 -35.33 -17.96 -11.00
CA SER A 355 -35.67 -17.64 -12.40
C SER A 355 -34.49 -16.96 -13.11
N ILE A 356 -34.15 -17.51 -14.28
CA ILE A 356 -33.55 -16.97 -15.52
C ILE A 356 -32.73 -15.67 -15.42
N GLU A 357 -31.46 -15.76 -15.87
CA GLU A 357 -30.55 -14.64 -16.08
C GLU A 357 -31.12 -13.58 -17.04
N GLU A 358 -31.47 -12.40 -16.51
CA GLU A 358 -31.62 -11.18 -17.31
C GLU A 358 -30.31 -10.37 -17.28
N PRO A 359 -29.81 -9.86 -18.43
CA PRO A 359 -28.62 -9.04 -18.46
C PRO A 359 -28.87 -7.70 -17.74
N HIS A 360 -28.01 -7.39 -16.78
CA HIS A 360 -28.11 -6.20 -15.92
C HIS A 360 -28.14 -4.89 -16.72
N ARG A 361 -29.29 -4.21 -16.72
CA ARG A 361 -29.46 -2.89 -17.33
C ARG A 361 -28.81 -1.80 -16.47
N ARG A 362 -27.68 -1.25 -16.93
CA ARG A 362 -26.98 -0.12 -16.28
C ARG A 362 -27.85 1.14 -16.28
N VAL A 363 -28.31 1.59 -15.12
CA VAL A 363 -29.05 2.85 -14.99
C VAL A 363 -28.06 4.03 -15.05
N LEU A 364 -27.92 4.62 -16.24
CA LEU A 364 -27.04 5.77 -16.50
C LEU A 364 -27.63 7.08 -15.91
N LYS A 365 -26.84 7.83 -15.16
CA LYS A 365 -27.26 9.13 -14.58
C LYS A 365 -27.42 10.18 -15.71
N PRO A 366 -28.53 10.95 -15.76
CA PRO A 366 -28.88 11.81 -16.91
C PRO A 366 -27.89 12.94 -17.26
N SER A 367 -26.98 13.31 -16.35
CA SER A 367 -26.21 14.55 -16.49
C SER A 367 -24.91 14.44 -17.30
N TYR A 368 -24.44 13.23 -17.61
CA TYR A 368 -23.07 13.01 -18.11
C TYR A 368 -22.93 12.64 -19.58
N PHE A 369 -24.00 12.28 -20.28
CA PHE A 369 -23.91 11.63 -21.59
C PHE A 369 -24.65 12.39 -22.71
N ARG A 370 -24.05 12.44 -23.90
CA ARG A 370 -24.68 12.86 -25.15
C ARG A 370 -24.67 11.67 -26.11
N TYR A 371 -25.83 11.34 -26.64
CA TYR A 371 -26.00 10.38 -27.73
C TYR A 371 -26.08 11.17 -29.04
N PHE A 372 -25.38 10.73 -30.08
CA PHE A 372 -25.58 11.25 -31.43
C PHE A 372 -26.51 10.31 -32.22
N HIS A 373 -27.32 10.91 -33.11
CA HIS A 373 -28.28 10.32 -34.06
C HIS A 373 -29.77 10.20 -33.70
N ARG A 374 -30.23 10.50 -32.49
CA ARG A 374 -31.68 10.68 -32.24
C ARG A 374 -31.95 11.94 -31.42
N GLY A 375 -33.04 12.63 -31.75
CA GLY A 375 -33.49 13.83 -31.04
C GLY A 375 -33.60 13.62 -29.52
N GLN A 376 -33.78 14.70 -28.76
CA GLN A 376 -33.70 14.74 -27.28
C GLN A 376 -34.50 13.66 -26.52
N SER A 377 -35.45 12.96 -27.15
CA SER A 377 -36.32 11.93 -26.58
C SER A 377 -35.91 10.46 -26.83
N GLY A 378 -34.79 10.20 -27.51
CA GLY A 378 -34.34 8.83 -27.81
C GLY A 378 -33.85 8.07 -26.57
N LYS A 379 -34.39 6.88 -26.31
CA LYS A 379 -33.88 5.94 -25.29
C LYS A 379 -32.57 5.28 -25.79
N PRO A 380 -31.54 5.13 -24.93
CA PRO A 380 -30.25 4.59 -25.33
C PRO A 380 -30.32 3.10 -25.67
N SER A 381 -29.66 2.71 -26.77
CA SER A 381 -29.43 1.32 -27.17
C SER A 381 -28.01 0.85 -26.78
N GLU A 382 -27.76 -0.47 -26.71
CA GLU A 382 -26.46 -1.02 -26.29
C GLU A 382 -25.30 -0.67 -27.25
N ASN A 383 -25.61 -0.31 -28.50
CA ASN A 383 -24.62 0.01 -29.53
C ASN A 383 -24.41 1.53 -29.74
N ASP A 384 -24.95 2.39 -28.87
CA ASP A 384 -24.83 3.85 -29.02
C ASP A 384 -23.47 4.37 -28.51
N TYR A 385 -22.83 5.26 -29.28
CA TYR A 385 -21.60 5.93 -28.85
C TYR A 385 -21.86 6.93 -27.72
N ILE A 386 -21.27 6.66 -26.56
CA ILE A 386 -21.41 7.47 -25.35
C ILE A 386 -20.35 8.58 -25.34
N ILE A 387 -20.75 9.83 -25.57
CA ILE A 387 -19.84 10.98 -25.43
C ILE A 387 -20.05 11.63 -24.06
N MET A 388 -18.99 11.64 -23.25
CA MET A 388 -18.98 12.34 -21.97
C MET A 388 -19.04 13.86 -22.19
N LYS A 389 -20.00 14.53 -21.51
CA LYS A 389 -20.03 15.99 -21.47
C LYS A 389 -18.73 16.51 -20.84
N PRO A 390 -17.99 17.44 -21.46
CA PRO A 390 -16.79 18.00 -20.84
C PRO A 390 -17.18 18.67 -19.53
N LYS A 391 -16.53 18.28 -18.43
CA LYS A 391 -16.81 18.85 -17.10
C LYS A 391 -16.54 20.35 -17.14
N LYS A 392 -17.56 21.18 -16.85
CA LYS A 392 -17.37 22.63 -16.69
C LYS A 392 -16.34 22.86 -15.58
N VAL A 393 -15.19 23.44 -15.93
CA VAL A 393 -14.14 23.76 -14.96
C VAL A 393 -14.66 24.88 -14.07
N LYS A 394 -14.81 24.59 -12.76
CA LYS A 394 -15.16 25.63 -11.78
C LYS A 394 -13.94 26.54 -11.62
N LEU A 395 -14.02 27.74 -12.21
CA LEU A 395 -12.99 28.77 -12.04
C LEU A 395 -13.02 29.32 -10.62
N ALA A 396 -11.82 29.50 -10.05
CA ALA A 396 -11.63 30.17 -8.79
C ALA A 396 -12.05 31.64 -8.89
N GLU A 397 -12.26 32.30 -7.76
CA GLU A 397 -12.70 33.69 -7.70
C GLU A 397 -11.71 34.64 -8.38
N HIS A 398 -10.41 34.50 -8.10
CA HIS A 398 -9.34 35.29 -8.72
C HIS A 398 -9.28 35.09 -10.25
N ASP A 399 -9.50 33.87 -10.74
CA ASP A 399 -9.57 33.57 -12.18
C ASP A 399 -10.76 34.30 -12.84
N ARG A 400 -11.91 34.37 -12.15
CA ARG A 400 -13.08 35.12 -12.64
C ARG A 400 -12.78 36.62 -12.69
N LEU A 401 -12.07 37.17 -11.71
CA LEU A 401 -11.69 38.58 -11.65
C LEU A 401 -10.67 38.94 -12.73
N LEU A 402 -9.66 38.08 -12.97
CA LEU A 402 -8.70 38.24 -14.06
C LEU A 402 -9.35 38.16 -15.44
N LYS A 403 -10.40 37.34 -15.59
CA LYS A 403 -11.23 37.28 -16.81
C LYS A 403 -12.06 38.56 -17.01
N LYS A 404 -12.53 39.18 -15.93
CA LYS A 404 -13.25 40.47 -15.94
C LYS A 404 -12.32 41.69 -15.99
N PHE A 405 -11.01 41.50 -16.19
CA PHE A 405 -9.98 42.56 -16.20
C PHE A 405 -9.89 43.38 -14.89
N ARG A 406 -10.37 42.84 -13.77
CA ARG A 406 -10.26 43.47 -12.45
C ARG A 406 -8.99 43.00 -11.73
N HIS A 407 -7.87 43.64 -12.06
CA HIS A 407 -6.53 43.20 -11.62
C HIS A 407 -6.22 43.52 -10.15
N LYS A 408 -6.68 44.67 -9.62
CA LYS A 408 -6.52 45.04 -8.19
C LYS A 408 -7.27 44.05 -7.29
N GLU A 409 -8.56 43.88 -7.52
CA GLU A 409 -9.42 42.94 -6.78
C GLU A 409 -8.90 41.50 -6.87
N ALA A 410 -8.39 41.08 -8.04
CA ALA A 410 -7.79 39.77 -8.20
C ALA A 410 -6.57 39.58 -7.28
N LEU A 411 -5.65 40.54 -7.24
CA LEU A 411 -4.45 40.45 -6.38
C LEU A 411 -4.82 40.38 -4.90
N VAL A 412 -5.72 41.27 -4.44
CA VAL A 412 -6.17 41.32 -3.04
C VAL A 412 -6.89 40.04 -2.64
N SER A 413 -7.75 39.50 -3.52
CA SER A 413 -8.49 38.25 -3.25
C SER A 413 -7.59 37.04 -2.98
N VAL A 414 -6.38 37.01 -3.57
CA VAL A 414 -5.42 35.91 -3.36
C VAL A 414 -4.53 36.18 -2.17
N LEU A 415 -4.14 37.44 -1.93
CA LEU A 415 -3.38 37.84 -0.72
C LEU A 415 -4.14 37.47 0.56
N SER A 416 -5.46 37.67 0.60
CA SER A 416 -6.29 37.30 1.76
C SER A 416 -6.39 35.79 2.01
N ARG A 417 -6.24 34.95 0.97
CA ARG A 417 -6.33 33.47 1.07
C ARG A 417 -5.03 32.81 1.56
N LYS A 418 -3.92 33.56 1.63
CA LYS A 418 -2.58 33.10 2.09
C LYS A 418 -1.97 31.89 1.35
N ASP A 419 -2.57 31.45 0.24
CA ASP A 419 -2.05 30.37 -0.62
C ASP A 419 -0.86 30.86 -1.46
N THR A 420 0.39 30.61 -1.03
CA THR A 420 1.60 31.13 -1.69
C THR A 420 1.68 30.79 -3.19
N GLU A 421 1.34 29.56 -3.57
CA GLU A 421 1.43 29.13 -4.98
C GLU A 421 0.46 29.87 -5.89
N GLN A 422 -0.76 30.15 -5.40
CA GLN A 422 -1.77 30.88 -6.16
C GLN A 422 -1.43 32.37 -6.24
N VAL A 423 -0.91 32.97 -5.14
CA VAL A 423 -0.50 34.39 -5.14
C VAL A 423 0.56 34.63 -6.20
N VAL A 424 1.61 33.79 -6.23
CA VAL A 424 2.69 33.92 -7.20
C VAL A 424 2.19 33.70 -8.62
N ALA A 425 1.30 32.73 -8.86
CA ALA A 425 0.72 32.51 -10.19
C ALA A 425 -0.04 33.74 -10.72
N VAL A 426 -0.81 34.40 -9.84
CA VAL A 426 -1.50 35.65 -10.20
C VAL A 426 -0.50 36.79 -10.42
N MET A 427 0.53 36.92 -9.59
CA MET A 427 1.59 37.92 -9.80
C MET A 427 2.31 37.73 -11.14
N GLU A 428 2.69 36.50 -11.50
CA GLU A 428 3.33 36.16 -12.78
C GLU A 428 2.43 36.54 -13.98
N GLU A 429 1.13 36.28 -13.88
CA GLU A 429 0.15 36.68 -14.90
C GLU A 429 -0.01 38.20 -14.99
N LEU A 430 0.03 38.91 -13.86
CA LEU A 430 -0.01 40.37 -13.83
C LEU A 430 1.28 41.00 -14.39
N VAL A 431 2.44 40.38 -14.18
CA VAL A 431 3.71 40.75 -14.83
C VAL A 431 3.62 40.54 -16.34
N ALA A 432 3.11 39.39 -16.79
CA ALA A 432 2.93 39.09 -18.21
C ALA A 432 2.00 40.10 -18.90
N ARG A 433 0.99 40.60 -18.17
CA ARG A 433 0.07 41.65 -18.63
C ARG A 433 0.61 43.07 -18.49
N LYS A 434 1.81 43.27 -17.93
CA LYS A 434 2.41 44.57 -17.57
C LYS A 434 1.49 45.46 -16.70
N LYS A 435 0.67 44.83 -15.84
CA LYS A 435 -0.29 45.54 -14.97
C LYS A 435 0.02 45.45 -13.49
N LEU A 436 1.03 44.68 -13.09
CA LEU A 436 1.37 44.49 -11.67
C LEU A 436 1.74 45.80 -10.98
N LEU A 437 2.63 46.61 -11.56
CA LEU A 437 3.05 47.89 -10.97
C LEU A 437 1.88 48.87 -10.83
N LYS A 438 0.96 48.90 -11.82
CA LYS A 438 -0.27 49.69 -11.76
C LYS A 438 -1.25 49.22 -10.68
N CYS A 439 -1.23 47.92 -10.34
CA CYS A 439 -2.00 47.43 -9.21
C CYS A 439 -1.37 47.90 -7.90
N VAL A 440 -0.05 47.80 -7.76
CA VAL A 440 0.70 48.20 -6.57
C VAL A 440 0.57 49.69 -6.26
N SER A 441 0.57 50.56 -7.29
CA SER A 441 0.36 52.00 -7.10
C SER A 441 -1.02 52.34 -6.54
N ASN A 442 -2.02 51.50 -6.82
CA ASN A 442 -3.43 51.76 -6.49
C ASN A 442 -3.91 50.98 -5.25
N LEU A 443 -2.99 50.35 -4.50
CA LEU A 443 -3.32 49.65 -3.26
C LEU A 443 -3.57 50.63 -2.11
N ASP A 444 -4.54 50.33 -1.27
CA ASP A 444 -4.80 51.08 -0.03
C ASP A 444 -3.79 50.66 1.07
N ILE A 445 -3.69 51.42 2.16
CA ILE A 445 -2.69 51.20 3.22
C ILE A 445 -2.81 49.78 3.83
N GLU A 446 -4.04 49.32 4.06
CA GLU A 446 -4.30 47.96 4.58
C GLU A 446 -3.90 46.87 3.58
N GLU A 447 -4.22 47.06 2.30
CA GLU A 447 -3.87 46.13 1.23
C GLU A 447 -2.36 46.07 0.99
N LEU A 448 -1.67 47.21 1.11
CA LEU A 448 -0.22 47.30 1.06
C LEU A 448 0.41 46.56 2.26
N GLY A 449 -0.21 46.63 3.44
CA GLY A 449 0.17 45.82 4.60
C GLY A 449 0.11 44.32 4.31
N LEU A 450 -0.98 43.83 3.70
CA LEU A 450 -1.12 42.43 3.30
C LEU A 450 -0.06 42.00 2.27
N LEU A 451 0.26 42.88 1.33
CA LEU A 451 1.30 42.63 0.33
C LEU A 451 2.69 42.55 0.97
N LEU A 452 3.06 43.52 1.83
CA LEU A 452 4.34 43.49 2.55
C LEU A 452 4.44 42.29 3.48
N GLU A 453 3.34 41.91 4.14
CA GLU A 453 3.27 40.71 4.97
C GLU A 453 3.54 39.45 4.15
N PHE A 454 2.96 39.38 2.96
CA PHE A 454 3.22 38.29 2.03
C PHE A 454 4.66 38.29 1.54
N LEU A 455 5.24 39.44 1.21
CA LEU A 455 6.61 39.55 0.69
C LEU A 455 7.63 39.08 1.75
N TYR A 456 7.64 39.63 2.96
CA TYR A 456 8.67 39.25 3.94
C TYR A 456 8.63 37.77 4.33
N LYS A 457 7.43 37.14 4.33
CA LYS A 457 7.27 35.70 4.62
C LYS A 457 7.75 34.80 3.49
N ASN A 458 7.79 35.29 2.25
CA ASN A 458 8.02 34.46 1.07
C ASN A 458 9.29 34.82 0.28
N CYS A 459 9.91 35.97 0.53
CA CYS A 459 11.17 36.38 -0.13
C CYS A 459 12.30 35.36 0.11
N SER A 460 12.37 34.76 1.31
CA SER A 460 13.38 33.74 1.65
C SER A 460 13.09 32.35 1.06
N LYS A 461 12.04 32.20 0.25
CA LYS A 461 11.82 30.94 -0.49
C LYS A 461 12.60 31.02 -1.82
N PRO A 462 13.66 30.21 -2.03
CA PRO A 462 14.52 30.34 -3.22
C PRO A 462 13.79 30.26 -4.55
N ARG A 463 12.67 29.52 -4.61
CA ARG A 463 11.87 29.30 -5.82
C ARG A 463 11.26 30.56 -6.43
N TYR A 464 10.81 31.47 -5.56
CA TYR A 464 10.11 32.69 -5.95
C TYR A 464 10.94 33.94 -5.66
N SER A 465 12.12 33.76 -5.08
CA SER A 465 13.02 34.82 -4.64
C SER A 465 13.30 35.85 -5.73
N SER A 466 13.57 35.42 -6.97
CA SER A 466 13.87 36.34 -8.07
C SER A 466 12.72 37.30 -8.39
N LEU A 467 11.49 36.77 -8.51
CA LEU A 467 10.30 37.57 -8.77
C LEU A 467 9.92 38.43 -7.56
N LEU A 468 9.93 37.85 -6.35
CA LEU A 468 9.49 38.53 -5.14
C LEU A 468 10.49 39.59 -4.68
N MET A 469 11.80 39.36 -4.79
CA MET A 469 12.81 40.37 -4.49
C MET A 469 12.74 41.53 -5.49
N GLY A 470 12.57 41.22 -6.78
CA GLY A 470 12.32 42.24 -7.80
C GLY A 470 11.10 43.09 -7.48
N LEU A 471 9.97 42.44 -7.17
CA LEU A 471 8.74 43.13 -6.76
C LEU A 471 8.91 43.93 -5.47
N THR A 472 9.65 43.41 -4.50
CA THR A 472 9.89 44.09 -3.23
C THR A 472 10.68 45.37 -3.42
N ASN A 473 11.73 45.35 -4.26
CA ASN A 473 12.50 46.55 -4.59
C ASN A 473 11.61 47.62 -5.24
N GLU A 474 10.80 47.23 -6.22
CA GLU A 474 9.86 48.13 -6.90
C GLU A 474 8.77 48.68 -5.94
N VAL A 475 8.22 47.85 -5.04
CA VAL A 475 7.21 48.29 -4.05
C VAL A 475 7.82 49.30 -3.07
N LEU A 476 9.03 49.06 -2.58
CA LEU A 476 9.73 49.96 -1.66
C LEU A 476 10.04 51.31 -2.33
N GLN A 477 10.42 51.30 -3.61
CA GLN A 477 10.68 52.53 -4.36
C GLN A 477 9.40 53.33 -4.65
N LEU A 478 8.33 52.66 -5.08
CA LEU A 478 7.08 53.31 -5.49
C LEU A 478 6.26 53.87 -4.32
N ARG A 479 6.32 53.25 -3.13
CA ARG A 479 5.47 53.60 -1.98
C ARG A 479 6.28 54.09 -0.77
N MET A 480 7.48 54.64 -1.01
CA MET A 480 8.41 55.06 0.04
C MET A 480 7.78 56.05 1.04
N GLU A 481 7.09 57.07 0.54
CA GLU A 481 6.49 58.13 1.38
C GLU A 481 5.42 57.57 2.34
N GLU A 482 4.58 56.66 1.86
CA GLU A 482 3.51 56.05 2.65
C GLU A 482 4.02 55.04 3.68
N ILE A 483 5.07 54.30 3.32
CA ILE A 483 5.77 53.40 4.26
C ILE A 483 6.42 54.22 5.37
N CYS A 484 6.99 55.39 5.06
CA CYS A 484 7.56 56.29 6.06
C CYS A 484 6.49 56.93 6.96
N ALA A 485 5.28 57.14 6.46
CA ALA A 485 4.17 57.73 7.22
C ALA A 485 3.52 56.75 8.22
N SER A 486 3.51 55.44 7.93
CA SER A 486 2.81 54.43 8.75
C SER A 486 3.77 53.55 9.57
N GLU A 487 3.62 53.54 10.89
CA GLU A 487 4.42 52.67 11.78
C GLU A 487 4.18 51.17 11.56
N ILE A 488 2.99 50.79 11.12
CA ILE A 488 2.64 49.38 10.84
C ILE A 488 3.44 48.88 9.63
N LEU A 489 3.54 49.69 8.57
CA LEU A 489 4.31 49.34 7.37
C LEU A 489 5.81 49.29 7.66
N LYS A 490 6.34 50.21 8.49
CA LYS A 490 7.74 50.17 8.95
C LYS A 490 8.07 48.87 9.70
N ALA A 491 7.15 48.36 10.51
CA ALA A 491 7.35 47.08 11.21
C ALA A 491 7.51 45.92 10.22
N HIS A 492 6.71 45.88 9.15
CA HIS A 492 6.86 44.87 8.09
C HIS A 492 8.18 44.98 7.33
N VAL A 493 8.67 46.20 7.08
CA VAL A 493 9.99 46.41 6.45
C VAL A 493 11.13 45.99 7.38
N ARG A 494 11.02 46.22 8.69
CA ARG A 494 11.99 45.71 9.68
C ARG A 494 12.04 44.17 9.67
N ASN A 495 10.89 43.52 9.60
CA ASN A 495 10.81 42.05 9.50
C ASN A 495 11.41 41.55 8.18
N LEU A 496 11.15 42.25 7.08
CA LEU A 496 11.78 41.97 5.78
C LEU A 496 13.31 42.06 5.86
N LYS A 497 13.84 43.11 6.48
CA LYS A 497 15.28 43.27 6.68
C LYS A 497 15.87 42.09 7.45
N SER A 498 15.29 41.72 8.59
CA SER A 498 15.73 40.56 9.39
C SER A 498 15.72 39.26 8.58
N SER A 499 14.64 39.02 7.83
CA SER A 499 14.46 37.83 7.00
C SER A 499 15.51 37.74 5.88
N VAL A 500 15.86 38.88 5.26
CA VAL A 500 16.92 38.96 4.24
C VAL A 500 18.30 38.75 4.85
N GLU A 501 18.58 39.31 6.03
CA GLU A 501 19.85 39.09 6.74
C GLU A 501 20.05 37.63 7.17
N GLU A 502 18.98 36.93 7.56
CA GLU A 502 19.00 35.49 7.82
C GLU A 502 19.29 34.69 6.55
N GLU A 503 18.63 35.02 5.43
CA GLU A 503 18.86 34.33 4.16
C GLU A 503 20.30 34.53 3.65
N ILE A 504 20.87 35.73 3.79
CA ILE A 504 22.28 35.99 3.44
C ILE A 504 23.21 35.07 4.23
N ARG A 505 22.99 34.90 5.54
CA ARG A 505 23.75 33.98 6.38
C ARG A 505 23.60 32.52 5.92
N ILE A 506 22.39 32.09 5.57
CA ILE A 506 22.14 30.74 5.03
C ILE A 506 22.88 30.52 3.70
N GLN A 507 22.87 31.50 2.81
CA GLN A 507 23.57 31.41 1.52
C GLN A 507 25.09 31.34 1.70
N GLN A 508 25.65 32.09 2.64
CA GLN A 508 27.08 31.99 2.99
C GLN A 508 27.44 30.59 3.50
N ALA A 509 26.68 30.04 4.46
CA ALA A 509 26.90 28.69 4.95
C ALA A 509 26.75 27.62 3.85
N MET A 510 25.79 27.79 2.92
CA MET A 510 25.62 26.88 1.79
C MET A 510 26.81 26.94 0.82
N GLN A 511 27.37 28.13 0.58
CA GLN A 511 28.59 28.31 -0.22
C GLN A 511 29.81 27.64 0.43
N GLU A 512 29.96 27.74 1.75
CA GLU A 512 31.00 27.03 2.50
C GLU A 512 30.87 25.50 2.33
N ILE A 513 29.66 24.95 2.51
CA ILE A 513 29.40 23.52 2.31
C ILE A 513 29.67 23.10 0.86
N GLN A 514 29.30 23.92 -0.13
CA GLN A 514 29.62 23.65 -1.54
C GLN A 514 31.13 23.67 -1.79
N GLY A 515 31.87 24.57 -1.13
CA GLY A 515 33.33 24.61 -1.12
C GLY A 515 33.95 23.33 -0.56
N ILE A 516 33.34 22.70 0.44
CA ILE A 516 33.79 21.43 1.03
C ILE A 516 33.42 20.22 0.13
N ILE A 517 32.22 20.20 -0.44
CA ILE A 517 31.71 19.07 -1.22
C ILE A 517 32.37 19.01 -2.61
N SER A 518 32.65 20.15 -3.25
CA SER A 518 33.15 20.16 -4.63
C SER A 518 34.51 19.45 -4.82
N PRO A 519 35.52 19.58 -3.92
CA PRO A 519 36.73 18.78 -3.99
C PRO A 519 36.47 17.29 -3.76
N LEU A 520 35.59 16.93 -2.81
CA LEU A 520 35.23 15.53 -2.52
C LEU A 520 34.61 14.84 -3.73
N LEU A 521 33.68 15.51 -4.41
CA LEU A 521 33.08 14.99 -5.65
C LEU A 521 34.13 14.83 -6.76
N ARG A 522 35.08 15.76 -6.88
CA ARG A 522 36.15 15.67 -7.88
C ARG A 522 37.13 14.53 -7.59
N ILE A 523 37.37 14.21 -6.32
CA ILE A 523 38.16 13.05 -5.91
C ILE A 523 37.39 11.76 -6.20
N ALA A 524 36.10 11.70 -5.86
CA ALA A 524 35.25 10.53 -6.09
C ALA A 524 35.09 10.20 -7.59
N GLY A 525 34.98 11.21 -8.46
CA GLY A 525 34.87 11.02 -9.91
C GLY A 525 36.19 10.74 -10.65
N ARG A 526 37.33 10.67 -9.94
CA ARG A 526 38.63 10.25 -10.50
C ARG A 526 38.94 8.76 -10.32
N ARG A 527 38.06 8.02 -9.63
CA ARG A 527 38.03 6.55 -9.61
C ARG A 527 36.99 6.08 -10.61
#